data_AF-A0A7S1WGR1-F1
#
_entry.id   AF-A0A7S1WGR1-F1
#
_cell.length_a   1.000
_cell.length_b   1.000
_cell.length_c   1.000
_cell.angle_alpha   90.00
_cell.angle_beta   90.00
_cell.angle_gamma   90.00
#
_symmetry.space_group_name_H-M   'P 1'
#
loop_
_entity.id
_entity.type
_entity.pdbx_description
1 polymer ?
#
loop_
_entity_poly.entity_id
_entity_poly.type
_entity_poly.pdbx_seq_one_letter_code
_entity_poly.pdbx_strand_id
1 'polypeptide(L)'
;GQLVQPMPAAAPVTIGRKASCDLVIAEAHAYVSGAHCRVSASEDGNGVALEDLSANGTFVNGNRVGRGKTVVAQIGDEISLAKPTRKGGAIRFRIAQAPPGADASPLVIRASPSEPDAPTVP
;
A
#
# COMPACT_ATOMS: atom_id res chain seq x y z
N GLY A 1 2.28 -6.43 -11.90
CA GLY A 1 2.50 -4.97 -11.88
C GLY A 1 2.71 -4.54 -10.45
N GLN A 2 3.71 -3.70 -10.19
CA GLN A 2 3.96 -3.12 -8.86
C GLN A 2 3.08 -1.88 -8.73
N LEU A 3 2.16 -1.86 -7.76
CA LEU A 3 1.35 -0.67 -7.47
C LEU A 3 2.20 0.24 -6.58
N VAL A 4 2.55 1.42 -7.07
CA VAL A 4 3.26 2.45 -6.31
C VAL A 4 2.28 3.57 -6.04
N GLN A 5 1.99 3.85 -4.76
CA GLN A 5 1.17 4.98 -4.36
C GLN A 5 1.99 5.94 -3.51
N PRO A 6 2.01 7.25 -3.84
CA PRO A 6 2.70 8.24 -3.04
C PRO A 6 1.98 8.37 -1.70
N MET A 7 2.74 8.33 -0.60
CA MET A 7 2.21 8.67 0.71
C MET A 7 2.10 10.21 0.80
N PRO A 8 0.90 10.75 1.07
CA PRO A 8 0.77 12.18 1.35
C PRO A 8 1.57 12.52 2.62
N ALA A 9 2.38 13.57 2.56
CA ALA A 9 3.29 13.97 3.64
C ALA A 9 2.61 14.27 4.99
N ALA A 10 1.29 14.42 5.01
CA ALA A 10 0.53 14.83 6.19
C ALA A 10 -0.60 13.87 6.59
N ALA A 11 -0.95 12.86 5.77
CA ALA A 11 -2.12 12.02 6.03
C ALA A 11 -1.75 10.53 6.13
N PRO A 12 -2.26 9.81 7.14
CA PRO A 12 -2.08 8.39 7.27
C PRO A 12 -2.88 7.62 6.20
N VAL A 13 -2.20 6.78 5.45
CA VAL A 13 -2.75 5.91 4.40
C VAL A 13 -3.39 4.69 5.06
N THR A 14 -4.68 4.45 4.77
CA THR A 14 -5.39 3.27 5.26
C THR A 14 -5.40 2.18 4.19
N ILE A 15 -5.03 0.97 4.57
CA ILE A 15 -5.00 -0.20 3.70
C ILE A 15 -6.05 -1.20 4.17
N GLY A 16 -6.90 -1.67 3.27
CA GLY A 16 -7.95 -2.61 3.65
C GLY A 16 -8.87 -3.00 2.50
N ARG A 17 -9.86 -3.83 2.80
CA ARG A 17 -10.82 -4.32 1.80
C ARG A 17 -11.94 -3.31 1.51
N LYS A 18 -12.20 -2.36 2.41
CA LYS A 18 -13.26 -1.36 2.20
C LYS A 18 -12.86 -0.38 1.10
N ALA A 19 -13.83 0.02 0.28
CA ALA A 19 -13.66 1.08 -0.72
C ALA A 19 -13.33 2.46 -0.11
N SER A 20 -13.54 2.64 1.20
CA SER A 20 -13.18 3.85 1.95
C SER A 20 -11.70 3.90 2.35
N CYS A 21 -10.90 2.89 2.00
CA CYS A 21 -9.46 2.86 2.25
C CYS A 21 -8.70 3.48 1.07
N ASP A 22 -7.56 4.12 1.34
CA ASP A 22 -6.68 4.65 0.29
C ASP A 22 -6.16 3.53 -0.61
N LEU A 23 -5.75 2.42 0.01
CA LEU A 23 -5.34 1.21 -0.69
C LEU A 23 -6.39 0.12 -0.51
N VAL A 24 -7.27 0.03 -1.50
CA VAL A 24 -8.34 -0.97 -1.55
C VAL A 24 -7.80 -2.29 -2.09
N ILE A 25 -7.82 -3.31 -1.24
CA ILE A 25 -7.51 -4.68 -1.61
C ILE A 25 -8.78 -5.38 -2.09
N ALA A 26 -8.70 -6.02 -3.25
CA ALA A 26 -9.83 -6.71 -3.87
C ALA A 26 -10.53 -7.69 -2.91
N GLU A 27 -11.86 -7.79 -3.02
CA GLU A 27 -12.69 -8.59 -2.11
C GLU A 27 -12.36 -10.09 -2.10
N ALA A 28 -11.71 -10.58 -3.16
CA ALA A 28 -11.17 -11.94 -3.25
C ALA A 28 -10.22 -12.30 -2.09
N HIS A 29 -9.65 -11.30 -1.39
CA HIS A 29 -8.77 -11.50 -0.25
C HIS A 29 -9.54 -11.38 1.07
N ALA A 30 -10.41 -12.35 1.37
CA ALA A 30 -11.24 -12.40 2.59
C ALA A 30 -10.45 -12.34 3.91
N TYR A 31 -9.13 -12.59 3.87
CA TYR A 31 -8.26 -12.44 5.03
C TYR A 31 -7.89 -11.00 5.37
N VAL A 32 -8.14 -10.06 4.46
CA VAL A 32 -7.88 -8.63 4.66
C VAL A 32 -9.12 -8.00 5.29
N SER A 33 -8.99 -7.50 6.52
CA SER A 33 -10.04 -6.73 7.19
C SER A 33 -10.43 -5.47 6.41
N GLY A 34 -11.65 -4.97 6.66
CA GLY A 34 -12.19 -3.77 6.00
C GLY A 34 -11.25 -2.57 6.11
N ALA A 35 -10.76 -2.27 7.31
CA ALA A 35 -9.56 -1.48 7.56
C ALA A 35 -8.55 -2.42 8.22
N HIS A 36 -7.46 -2.73 7.52
CA HIS A 36 -6.51 -3.77 7.93
C HIS A 36 -5.33 -3.19 8.68
N CYS A 37 -4.67 -2.21 8.09
CA CYS A 37 -3.59 -1.48 8.73
C CYS A 37 -3.61 -0.04 8.25
N ARG A 38 -2.99 0.81 9.05
CA ARG A 38 -2.82 2.22 8.75
C ARG A 38 -1.34 2.53 8.75
N VAL A 39 -0.89 3.31 7.78
CA VAL A 39 0.52 3.63 7.62
C VAL A 39 0.66 5.15 7.55
N SER A 40 1.46 5.73 8.41
CA SER A 40 1.75 7.16 8.45
C SER A 40 3.24 7.41 8.29
N ALA A 41 3.62 8.62 7.87
CA ALA A 41 5.02 9.03 7.96
C ALA A 41 5.49 8.95 9.42
N SER A 42 6.70 8.44 9.64
CA SER A 42 7.36 8.49 10.95
C SER A 42 7.91 9.90 11.18
N GLU A 43 7.88 10.37 12.43
CA GLU A 43 8.43 11.68 12.83
C GLU A 43 9.93 11.81 12.52
N ASP A 44 10.66 10.69 12.50
CA ASP A 44 12.09 10.63 12.18
C ASP A 44 12.38 10.79 10.68
N GLY A 45 11.36 10.83 9.82
CA GLY A 45 11.49 11.03 8.36
C GLY A 45 12.15 9.88 7.59
N ASN A 46 12.67 8.87 8.27
CA ASN A 46 13.43 7.76 7.68
C ASN A 46 12.63 6.46 7.54
N GLY A 47 11.30 6.52 7.75
CA GLY A 47 10.44 5.35 7.69
C GLY A 47 8.97 5.70 7.81
N VAL A 48 8.17 4.69 8.10
CA VAL A 48 6.72 4.79 8.24
C VAL A 48 6.28 4.12 9.53
N ALA A 49 5.34 4.73 10.25
CA ALA A 49 4.66 4.10 11.37
C ALA A 49 3.48 3.27 10.83
N LEU A 50 3.49 1.98 11.10
CA LEU A 50 2.43 1.04 10.75
C LEU A 50 1.65 0.64 11.98
N GLU A 51 0.36 0.95 11.98
CA GLU A 51 -0.63 0.53 12.98
C GLU A 51 -1.41 -0.68 12.44
N ASP A 52 -1.38 -1.79 13.17
CA ASP A 52 -2.11 -3.01 12.80
C ASP A 52 -3.54 -2.99 13.37
N LEU A 53 -4.55 -2.88 12.50
CA LEU A 53 -5.97 -2.93 12.89
C LEU A 53 -6.61 -4.29 12.53
N SER A 54 -5.81 -5.23 12.05
CA SER A 54 -6.30 -6.43 11.40
C SER A 54 -6.74 -7.52 12.37
N ALA A 55 -7.64 -8.37 11.91
CA ALA A 55 -8.03 -9.57 12.66
C ALA A 55 -6.95 -10.67 12.59
N ASN A 56 -6.31 -10.85 11.42
CA ASN A 56 -5.31 -11.91 11.19
C ASN A 56 -3.89 -11.52 11.66
N GLY A 57 -3.64 -10.23 11.86
CA GLY A 57 -2.34 -9.66 12.18
C GLY A 57 -1.59 -9.21 10.93
N THR A 58 -0.93 -8.06 11.05
CA THR A 58 0.07 -7.57 10.09
C THR A 58 1.47 -8.05 10.50
N PHE A 59 2.32 -8.32 9.52
CA PHE A 59 3.68 -8.82 9.71
C PHE A 59 4.69 -7.88 9.04
N VAL A 60 5.78 -7.53 9.71
CA VAL A 60 6.89 -6.74 9.17
C VAL A 60 8.15 -7.60 9.19
N ASN A 61 8.76 -7.84 8.02
CA ASN A 61 9.86 -8.79 7.82
C ASN A 61 9.59 -10.18 8.44
N GLY A 62 8.34 -10.64 8.38
CA GLY A 62 7.91 -11.90 8.99
C GLY A 62 7.60 -11.84 10.50
N ASN A 63 7.90 -10.74 11.18
CA ASN A 63 7.56 -10.52 12.59
C ASN A 63 6.15 -9.96 12.73
N ARG A 64 5.32 -10.60 13.56
CA ARG A 64 3.93 -10.16 13.77
C ARG A 64 3.91 -8.88 14.62
N VAL A 65 3.25 -7.84 14.11
CA VAL A 65 3.03 -6.58 14.83
C VAL A 65 2.01 -6.81 15.95
N GLY A 66 0.80 -7.25 15.56
CA GLY A 66 -0.29 -7.55 16.47
C GLY A 66 -1.32 -6.43 16.55
N ARG A 67 -2.59 -6.82 16.59
CA ARG A 67 -3.74 -5.90 16.53
C ARG A 67 -3.68 -4.84 17.63
N GLY A 68 -3.88 -3.59 17.26
CA GLY A 68 -3.82 -2.40 18.12
C GLY A 68 -2.39 -1.94 18.45
N LYS A 69 -1.36 -2.55 17.86
CA LYS A 69 0.02 -2.11 18.04
C LYS A 69 0.51 -1.35 16.82
N THR A 70 1.41 -0.42 17.10
CA THR A 70 2.11 0.38 16.10
C THR A 70 3.59 0.01 16.11
N VAL A 71 4.18 -0.13 14.92
CA VAL A 71 5.61 -0.37 14.73
C VAL A 71 6.15 0.60 13.69
N VAL A 72 7.40 1.03 13.84
CA VAL A 72 8.07 1.82 12.79
C VAL A 72 8.76 0.85 11.83
N ALA A 73 8.34 0.86 10.57
CA ALA A 73 8.97 0.13 9.47
C ALA A 73 9.89 1.08 8.70
N GLN A 74 11.10 0.62 8.39
CA GLN A 74 12.10 1.36 7.65
C GLN A 74 12.00 1.08 6.14
N ILE A 75 12.69 1.91 5.36
CA ILE A 75 12.80 1.71 3.93
C ILE A 75 13.51 0.38 3.63
N GLY A 76 12.93 -0.40 2.74
CA GLY A 76 13.36 -1.76 2.42
C GLY A 76 12.56 -2.84 3.14
N ASP A 77 11.86 -2.51 4.23
CA ASP A 77 11.10 -3.50 5.00
C ASP A 77 9.91 -4.06 4.21
N GLU A 78 9.69 -5.36 4.35
CA GLU A 78 8.54 -6.05 3.77
C GLU A 78 7.39 -6.14 4.78
N ILE A 79 6.24 -5.58 4.42
CA ILE A 79 4.99 -5.68 5.17
C ILE A 79 4.11 -6.73 4.51
N SER A 80 3.59 -7.68 5.28
CA SER A 80 2.62 -8.68 4.85
C SER A 80 1.31 -8.54 5.63
N LEU A 81 0.17 -8.50 4.92
CA LEU A 81 -1.18 -8.38 5.52
C LEU A 81 -1.72 -9.70 6.10
N ALA A 82 -0.95 -10.77 6.02
CA ALA A 82 -1.31 -12.05 6.61
C ALA A 82 -0.06 -12.88 6.81
N LYS A 83 -0.21 -14.00 7.52
CA LYS A 83 0.89 -14.92 7.77
C LYS A 83 1.49 -15.37 6.44
N PRO A 84 2.81 -15.18 6.22
CA PRO A 84 3.45 -15.44 4.93
C PRO A 84 3.43 -16.91 4.52
N THR A 85 3.15 -17.81 5.47
CA THR A 85 3.05 -19.27 5.30
C THR A 85 1.62 -19.76 5.02
N ARG A 86 0.66 -18.88 4.75
CA ARG A 86 -0.74 -19.27 4.46
C ARG A 86 -0.85 -19.95 3.10
N LYS A 87 -1.74 -20.95 3.01
CA LYS A 87 -2.11 -21.64 1.77
C LYS A 87 -2.78 -20.61 0.84
N GLY A 88 -2.19 -20.33 -0.32
CA GLY A 88 -2.64 -19.27 -1.24
C GLY A 88 -1.85 -17.95 -1.17
N GLY A 89 -0.84 -17.87 -0.30
CA GLY A 89 0.01 -16.69 -0.17
C GLY A 89 -0.64 -15.56 0.63
N ALA A 90 0.15 -14.51 0.87
CA ALA A 90 -0.27 -13.29 1.52
C ALA A 90 0.15 -12.11 0.65
N ILE A 91 -0.68 -11.07 0.62
CA ILE A 91 -0.31 -9.79 0.01
C ILE A 91 0.83 -9.17 0.81
N ARG A 92 1.83 -8.69 0.07
CA ARG A 92 3.04 -8.07 0.62
C ARG A 92 3.34 -6.78 -0.11
N PHE A 93 3.88 -5.83 0.62
CA PHE A 93 4.35 -4.55 0.11
C PHE A 93 5.72 -4.28 0.70
N ARG A 94 6.56 -3.57 -0.04
CA ARG A 94 7.85 -3.11 0.47
C ARG A 94 7.77 -1.61 0.67
N ILE A 95 8.27 -1.14 1.81
CA ILE A 95 8.46 0.29 2.02
C ILE A 95 9.61 0.74 1.13
N ALA A 96 9.36 1.71 0.26
CA ALA A 96 10.36 2.33 -0.58
C ALA A 96 10.33 3.84 -0.33
N GLN A 97 11.48 4.49 -0.38
CA GLN A 97 11.48 5.95 -0.49
C GLN A 97 10.85 6.34 -1.81
N ALA A 98 10.01 7.36 -1.76
CA ALA A 98 9.71 8.11 -2.97
C ALA A 98 11.04 8.62 -3.55
N PRO A 99 11.21 8.61 -4.88
CA PRO A 99 12.44 9.12 -5.48
C PRO A 99 12.73 10.53 -4.98
N PRO A 100 13.97 10.83 -4.54
CA PRO A 100 14.35 12.15 -4.06
C PRO A 100 14.14 13.14 -5.21
N GLY A 101 13.14 14.02 -5.07
CA GLY A 101 12.70 14.93 -6.13
C GLY A 101 11.18 14.96 -6.39
N ALA A 102 10.38 14.13 -5.71
CA ALA A 102 8.91 14.22 -5.75
C ALA A 102 8.35 15.34 -4.84
N ASP A 103 9.01 16.49 -4.79
CA ASP A 103 8.46 17.70 -4.19
C ASP A 103 7.34 18.21 -5.12
N ALA A 104 6.11 18.23 -4.62
CA ALA A 104 4.99 19.05 -5.08
C ALA A 104 4.66 19.06 -6.58
N SER A 105 4.10 17.97 -7.12
CA SER A 105 3.19 18.07 -8.28
C SER A 105 2.17 16.93 -8.29
N PRO A 106 0.85 17.19 -8.22
CA PRO A 106 -0.13 16.16 -8.54
C PRO A 106 -0.07 15.89 -10.05
N LEU A 107 0.84 15.00 -10.47
CA LEU A 107 0.93 14.57 -11.85
C LEU A 107 -0.23 13.62 -12.17
N VAL A 108 -1.20 14.21 -12.86
CA VAL A 108 -2.39 13.64 -13.48
C VAL A 108 -2.10 12.29 -14.13
N ILE A 109 -2.89 11.27 -13.77
CA ILE A 109 -2.98 10.02 -14.52
C ILE A 109 -3.73 10.34 -15.83
N ARG A 110 -3.00 10.65 -16.90
CA ARG A 110 -3.60 10.67 -18.24
C ARG A 110 -3.86 9.22 -18.63
N ALA A 111 -5.13 8.81 -18.66
CA ALA A 111 -5.53 7.69 -19.49
C ALA A 111 -5.16 8.09 -20.92
N SER A 112 -4.27 7.32 -21.56
CA SER A 112 -4.01 7.49 -22.99
C SER A 112 -5.27 7.05 -23.73
N PRO A 113 -6.00 7.92 -24.46
CA PRO A 113 -6.81 7.42 -25.55
C PRO A 113 -5.83 7.02 -26.64
N SER A 114 -5.64 5.71 -26.81
CA SER A 114 -5.14 5.19 -28.07
C SER A 114 -6.18 5.56 -29.14
N GLU A 115 -5.95 6.69 -29.82
CA GLU A 115 -6.72 7.06 -31.02
C GLU A 115 -6.64 5.90 -32.02
N PRO A 116 -7.78 5.36 -32.50
CA PRO A 116 -7.76 4.41 -33.59
C PRO A 116 -7.40 5.17 -34.88
N ASP A 117 -6.22 4.85 -35.40
CA ASP A 117 -5.73 5.20 -36.73
C ASP A 117 -6.84 4.89 -37.76
N ALA A 118 -7.33 5.94 -38.44
CA ALA A 118 -8.37 5.82 -39.44
C ALA A 118 -7.79 5.13 -40.70
N PRO A 119 -8.45 4.11 -41.28
CA PRO A 119 -7.98 3.55 -42.53
C PRO A 119 -8.25 4.53 -43.68
N THR A 120 -7.15 4.94 -44.33
CA THR A 120 -7.13 5.59 -45.64
C THR A 120 -7.96 4.80 -46.65
N VAL A 121 -8.89 5.52 -47.29
CA VAL A 121 -9.69 5.10 -48.45
C VAL A 121 -8.80 4.79 -49.67
N PRO A 122 -9.13 3.77 -50.48
CA PRO A 122 -8.74 3.73 -51.89
C PRO A 122 -9.72 4.49 -52.79
#